data_AF-A0A662ISG9-F1
#
_entry.id   AF-A0A662ISG9-F1
#
_cell.length_a   1.000
_cell.length_b   1.000
_cell.length_c   1.000
_cell.angle_alpha   90.00
_cell.angle_beta   90.00
_cell.angle_gamma   90.00
#
_symmetry.space_group_name_H-M   'P 1'
#
loop_
_entity.id
_entity.type
_entity.pdbx_description
1 polymer ?
#
loop_
_entity_poly.entity_id
_entity_poly.type
_entity_poly.pdbx_seq_one_letter_code
_entity_poly.pdbx_strand_id
1 'polypeptide(L)'
;MAKVVVLLRVLPTDVDVDVEGLKEKIEKALGGGYTLQAYRVEPIAFGLKALKLRILMPEETEGGTSSLEEVIKGVEGVGEVEVEFVSRLS
;
A
#
# COMPACT_ATOMS: atom_id res chain seq x y z
N MET A 1 -1.73 -11.00 -19.61
CA MET A 1 -2.53 -10.58 -18.44
C MET A 1 -2.35 -9.10 -18.26
N ALA A 2 -3.43 -8.33 -18.35
CA ALA A 2 -3.39 -6.90 -18.08
C ALA A 2 -3.19 -6.66 -16.58
N LYS A 3 -2.49 -5.58 -16.25
CA LYS A 3 -2.22 -5.16 -14.87
C LYS A 3 -2.81 -3.79 -14.65
N VAL A 4 -3.25 -3.56 -13.42
CA VAL A 4 -3.62 -2.22 -12.96
C VAL A 4 -2.57 -1.73 -11.98
N VAL A 5 -2.37 -0.41 -12.00
CA VAL A 5 -1.56 0.30 -11.01
C VAL A 5 -2.51 0.89 -9.97
N VAL A 6 -2.18 0.67 -8.71
CA VAL A 6 -2.90 1.22 -7.57
C VAL A 6 -1.92 2.09 -6.79
N LEU A 7 -2.31 3.34 -6.52
CA LEU A 7 -1.62 4.21 -5.57
C LEU A 7 -2.38 4.17 -4.25
N LEU A 8 -1.66 3.82 -3.19
CA LEU A 8 -2.17 3.76 -1.84
C LEU A 8 -1.43 4.75 -0.96
N ARG A 9 -2.15 5.36 -0.04
CA ARG A 9 -1.57 6.05 1.12
C ARG A 9 -1.82 5.18 2.35
N VAL A 10 -0.74 4.84 3.05
CA VAL A 10 -0.78 4.09 4.30
C VAL A 10 -0.35 5.02 5.43
N LEU A 11 -1.20 5.15 6.44
CA LEU A 11 -0.87 5.85 7.67
C LEU A 11 -0.49 4.83 8.73
N PRO A 12 0.63 5.03 9.43
CA PRO A 12 0.97 4.21 10.57
C PRO A 12 -0.01 4.46 11.72
N THR A 13 -0.05 3.56 12.69
CA THR A 13 -0.87 3.72 13.90
C THR A 13 -0.42 4.87 14.80
N ASP A 14 0.85 5.27 14.74
CA ASP A 14 1.44 6.36 15.54
C ASP A 14 2.69 6.96 14.85
N VAL A 15 3.18 8.11 15.33
CA VAL A 15 4.38 8.81 14.86
C VAL A 15 5.69 8.06 15.13
N ASP A 16 5.69 7.18 16.13
CA ASP A 16 6.86 6.39 16.52
C ASP A 16 7.08 5.14 15.65
N VAL A 17 6.13 4.83 14.76
CA VAL A 17 6.24 3.68 13.85
C VAL A 17 7.28 3.97 12.77
N ASP A 18 8.27 3.08 12.65
CA ASP A 18 9.24 3.12 11.57
C ASP A 18 8.58 2.80 10.22
N VAL A 19 8.43 3.84 9.39
CA VAL A 19 7.78 3.75 8.08
C VAL A 19 8.60 2.94 7.07
N GLU A 20 9.93 2.96 7.17
CA GLU A 20 10.79 2.16 6.29
C GLU A 20 10.65 0.67 6.65
N GLY A 21 10.67 0.33 7.93
CA GLY A 21 10.36 -1.03 8.40
C GLY A 21 8.93 -1.47 8.06
N LEU A 22 7.96 -0.55 8.11
CA LEU A 22 6.57 -0.82 7.72
C LEU A 22 6.48 -1.18 6.23
N LYS A 23 7.20 -0.47 5.35
CA LYS A 23 7.32 -0.80 3.93
C LYS A 23 7.80 -2.22 3.73
N GLU A 24 8.84 -2.66 4.45
CA GLU A 24 9.36 -4.03 4.32
C GLU A 24 8.36 -5.09 4.79
N LYS A 25 7.65 -4.83 5.90
CA LYS A 25 6.58 -5.73 6.38
C LYS A 25 5.47 -5.86 5.36
N ILE A 26 5.04 -4.73 4.76
CA ILE A 26 4.02 -4.72 3.71
C ILE A 26 4.51 -5.51 2.50
N GLU A 27 5.72 -5.24 2.00
CA GLU A 27 6.28 -5.95 0.85
C GLU A 27 6.35 -7.47 1.05
N LYS A 28 6.64 -7.93 2.28
CA LYS A 28 6.62 -9.37 2.63
C LYS A 28 5.20 -9.93 2.72
N ALA A 29 4.22 -9.13 3.13
CA ALA A 29 2.82 -9.54 3.20
C ALA A 29 2.16 -9.58 1.81
N LEU A 30 2.68 -8.82 0.84
CA LEU A 30 2.23 -8.88 -0.55
C LEU A 30 2.54 -10.28 -1.13
N GLY A 31 1.47 -11.03 -1.41
CA GLY A 31 1.56 -12.34 -2.05
C GLY A 31 1.85 -12.27 -3.56
N GLY A 32 1.96 -13.44 -4.20
CA GLY A 32 2.43 -13.56 -5.60
C GLY A 32 1.61 -12.85 -6.68
N GLY A 33 0.41 -12.36 -6.38
CA GLY A 33 -0.39 -11.54 -7.30
C GLY A 33 -0.02 -10.06 -7.30
N TYR A 34 0.56 -9.56 -6.21
CA TYR A 34 0.85 -8.15 -6.01
C TYR A 34 2.34 -7.85 -6.17
N THR A 35 2.67 -6.66 -6.67
CA THR A 35 4.08 -6.24 -6.78
C THR A 35 4.21 -4.80 -6.35
N LEU A 36 5.00 -4.54 -5.30
CA LEU A 36 5.40 -3.19 -4.95
C LEU A 36 6.38 -2.65 -6.01
N GLN A 37 5.96 -1.64 -6.77
CA GLN A 37 6.77 -1.07 -7.84
C GLN A 37 7.61 0.13 -7.35
N ALA A 38 7.04 0.94 -6.47
CA ALA A 38 7.71 2.09 -5.89
C ALA A 38 7.04 2.48 -4.57
N TYR A 39 7.78 3.22 -3.75
CA TYR A 39 7.24 3.84 -2.55
C TYR A 39 7.82 5.24 -2.35
N ARG A 40 7.16 6.03 -1.52
CA ARG A 40 7.64 7.32 -1.04
C ARG A 40 7.14 7.55 0.38
N VAL A 41 7.97 8.15 1.22
CA VAL A 41 7.55 8.65 2.53
C VAL A 41 7.22 10.13 2.40
N GLU A 42 6.03 10.53 2.85
CA GLU A 42 5.57 11.92 2.84
C GLU A 42 5.32 12.40 4.27
N PRO A 43 5.95 13.50 4.71
CA PRO A 43 5.64 14.08 6.01
C PRO A 43 4.22 14.66 6.02
N ILE A 44 3.51 14.42 7.12
CA ILE A 44 2.19 14.96 7.43
C ILE A 44 2.36 15.97 8.59
N ALA A 45 1.26 16.41 9.19
CA ALA A 45 1.27 17.21 10.40
C ALA A 45 1.74 16.41 11.63
N PHE A 46 2.25 17.12 12.63
CA PHE A 46 2.62 16.59 13.94
C PHE A 46 3.67 15.47 13.93
N GLY A 47 4.57 15.47 12.94
CA GLY A 47 5.66 14.48 12.85
C GLY A 47 5.24 13.12 12.28
N LEU A 48 3.95 12.92 12.02
CA LEU A 48 3.44 11.73 11.34
C LEU A 48 3.97 11.68 9.90
N LYS A 49 4.26 10.47 9.42
CA LYS A 49 4.73 10.24 8.05
C LYS A 49 3.81 9.23 7.39
N ALA A 50 3.31 9.56 6.21
CA ALA A 50 2.53 8.64 5.39
C ALA A 50 3.46 7.86 4.45
N LEU A 51 3.12 6.60 4.21
CA LEU A 51 3.77 5.76 3.22
C LEU A 51 2.91 5.68 1.97
N LYS A 52 3.38 6.28 0.89
CA LYS A 52 2.78 6.15 -0.44
C LYS A 52 3.33 4.91 -1.12
N LEU A 53 2.44 4.04 -1.59
CA LEU A 53 2.80 2.81 -2.28
C LEU A 53 2.24 2.82 -3.69
N ARG A 54 3.05 2.39 -4.65
CA ARG A 54 2.61 2.09 -6.02
C ARG A 54 2.66 0.58 -6.21
N ILE A 55 1.50 -0.05 -6.29
CA ILE A 55 1.37 -1.50 -6.38
C ILE A 55 0.79 -1.87 -7.74
N LEU A 56 1.35 -2.92 -8.34
CA LEU A 56 0.78 -3.60 -9.49
C LEU A 56 -0.05 -4.78 -9.01
N MET A 57 -1.24 -4.92 -9.56
CA MET A 57 -2.12 -6.07 -9.32
C MET A 57 -2.76 -6.55 -10.62
N PRO A 58 -3.23 -7.81 -10.70
CA PRO A 58 -3.95 -8.32 -11.86
C PRO A 58 -5.26 -7.55 -12.05
N GLU A 59 -5.64 -7.25 -13.29
CA GLU A 59 -6.93 -6.59 -13.58
C GLU A 59 -8.13 -7.48 -13.23
N GLU A 60 -7.96 -8.80 -13.34
CA GLU A 60 -9.02 -9.80 -13.09
C GLU A 60 -9.21 -10.14 -11.60
N THR A 61 -8.59 -9.39 -10.68
CA THR A 61 -8.81 -9.59 -9.24
C THR A 61 -10.25 -9.25 -8.87
N GLU A 62 -11.00 -10.27 -8.45
CA GLU A 62 -12.37 -10.10 -7.95
C GLU A 62 -12.38 -9.17 -6.72
N GLY A 63 -13.38 -8.29 -6.66
CA GLY A 63 -13.50 -7.29 -5.60
C GLY A 63 -12.59 -6.06 -5.76
N GLY A 64 -11.86 -5.93 -6.87
CA GLY A 64 -11.02 -4.75 -7.13
C GLY A 64 -9.87 -4.65 -6.12
N THR A 65 -9.71 -3.50 -5.46
CA THR A 65 -8.62 -3.25 -4.52
C THR A 65 -8.84 -3.83 -3.12
N SER A 66 -10.05 -4.34 -2.81
CA SER A 66 -10.41 -4.71 -1.43
C SER A 66 -9.46 -5.73 -0.81
N SER A 67 -9.09 -6.77 -1.55
CA SER A 67 -8.15 -7.79 -1.07
C SER A 67 -6.73 -7.24 -0.85
N LEU A 68 -6.29 -6.27 -1.65
CA LEU A 68 -5.02 -5.58 -1.45
C LEU A 68 -5.05 -4.71 -0.19
N GLU A 69 -6.13 -3.97 0.03
CA GLU A 69 -6.33 -3.16 1.24
C GLU A 69 -6.36 -4.02 2.50
N GLU A 70 -7.05 -5.16 2.47
CA GLU A 70 -7.11 -6.10 3.60
C GLU A 70 -5.74 -6.69 3.95
N VAL A 71 -4.95 -7.09 2.94
CA VAL A 71 -3.58 -7.58 3.14
C VAL A 71 -2.73 -6.52 3.83
N ILE A 72 -2.82 -5.26 3.39
CA ILE A 72 -2.03 -4.16 3.97
C ILE A 72 -2.53 -3.81 5.37
N LYS A 73 -3.85 -3.73 5.59
CA LYS A 73 -4.45 -3.46 6.91
C LYS A 73 -4.10 -4.53 7.95
N GLY A 74 -3.86 -5.77 7.53
CA GLY A 74 -3.43 -6.85 8.40
C GLY A 74 -1.99 -6.75 8.89
N VAL A 75 -1.18 -5.82 8.34
CA VAL A 75 0.21 -5.63 8.74
C VAL A 75 0.29 -4.84 10.04
N GLU A 76 0.98 -5.39 11.04
CA GLU A 76 1.22 -4.71 12.30
C GLU A 76 1.91 -3.36 12.12
N GLY A 77 1.30 -2.30 12.68
CA GLY A 77 1.75 -0.92 12.58
C GLY A 77 1.05 -0.12 11.48
N VAL A 78 0.26 -0.76 10.62
CA VAL A 78 -0.67 -0.07 9.70
C VAL A 78 -1.90 0.36 10.48
N GLY A 79 -2.23 1.65 10.43
CA GLY A 79 -3.45 2.21 11.02
C GLY A 79 -4.54 2.36 9.98
N GLU A 80 -4.25 3.12 8.92
CA GLU A 80 -5.23 3.42 7.86
C GLU A 80 -4.63 3.19 6.48
N VAL A 81 -5.46 2.74 5.55
CA VAL A 81 -5.11 2.51 4.15
C VAL A 81 -6.15 3.19 3.27
N GLU A 82 -5.69 4.12 2.45
CA GLU A 82 -6.51 4.86 1.49
C GLU A 82 -6.07 4.51 0.07
N VAL A 83 -7.02 4.18 -0.80
CA VAL A 83 -6.78 4.07 -2.24
C VAL A 83 -6.95 5.47 -2.85
N GLU A 84 -5.88 6.00 -3.43
CA GLU A 84 -5.91 7.35 -4.01
C GLU A 84 -6.17 7.35 -5.51
N PHE A 85 -5.67 6.32 -6.19
CA PHE A 85 -5.74 6.26 -7.64
C PHE A 85 -5.64 4.82 -8.12
N VAL A 86 -6.45 4.50 -9.12
CA VAL A 86 -6.40 3.22 -9.84
C VAL A 86 -6.38 3.53 -11.33
N SER A 87 -5.45 2.91 -12.06
CA SER A 87 -5.42 3.02 -13.52
C SER A 87 -4.97 1.73 -14.17
N ARG A 88 -5.48 1.48 -15.38
CA ARG A 88 -5.07 0.36 -16.21
C ARG A 88 -3.79 0.72 -16.93
N LEU A 89 -2.84 -0.21 -16.98
CA LEU A 89 -1.67 -0.10 -17.83
C LEU A 89 -2.06 -0.63 -19.22
N SER A 90 -2.50 0.28 -20.09
CA SER A 90 -2.76 0.03 -21.51
C SER A 90 -1.49 0.09 -22.35
#